data_AF-A0A349XS89-F1
#
_entry.id   AF-A0A349XS89-F1
#
_cell.length_a   1.000
_cell.length_b   1.000
_cell.length_c   1.000
_cell.angle_alpha   90.00
_cell.angle_beta   90.00
_cell.angle_gamma   90.00
#
_symmetry.space_group_name_H-M   'P 1'
#
loop_
_entity.id
_entity.type
_entity.pdbx_description
1 polymer ?
#
loop_
_entity_poly.entity_id
_entity_poly.type
_entity_poly.pdbx_seq_one_letter_code
_entity_poly.pdbx_strand_id
1 'polypeptide(L)'
;LFISHDMAVVEKMSHRVAVLYLGQIMEMGSRRQVFETPTHDYTRRLLSAVPVADPTIERRIAMIEGEIPNPVRRVGDEPAILAHEEINPGHFIAKSA
;
A
#
# COMPACT_ATOMS: atom_id res chain seq x y z
N LEU A 1 7.55 12.53 9.70
CA LEU A 1 6.60 11.78 8.84
C LEU A 1 6.77 12.30 7.42
N PHE A 2 6.99 11.42 6.45
CA PHE A 2 7.11 11.76 5.02
C PHE A 2 5.97 11.08 4.25
N ILE A 3 5.30 11.80 3.35
CA ILE A 3 4.14 11.32 2.58
C ILE A 3 4.42 11.57 1.10
N SER A 4 4.32 10.53 0.29
CA SER A 4 4.48 10.59 -1.17
C SER A 4 3.71 9.46 -1.84
N HIS A 5 3.36 9.66 -3.11
CA HIS A 5 2.84 8.62 -3.99
C HIS A 5 3.98 7.90 -4.75
N ASP A 6 5.17 8.48 -4.78
CA ASP A 6 6.35 7.91 -5.44
C ASP A 6 7.01 6.87 -4.51
N MET A 7 6.89 5.60 -4.89
CA MET A 7 7.43 4.47 -4.15
C MET A 7 8.96 4.47 -4.08
N ALA A 8 9.66 4.89 -5.13
CA ALA A 8 11.13 4.89 -5.18
C ALA A 8 11.73 5.93 -4.21
N VAL A 9 11.03 7.06 -4.03
CA VAL A 9 11.42 8.07 -3.04
C VAL A 9 11.14 7.58 -1.62
N VAL A 10 9.96 6.99 -1.39
CA VAL A 10 9.59 6.44 -0.07
C VAL A 10 10.58 5.36 0.38
N GLU A 11 10.99 4.48 -0.54
CA GLU A 11 11.97 3.43 -0.25
C GLU A 11 13.30 4.01 0.25
N LYS A 12 13.80 5.09 -0.34
CA LYS A 12 15.09 5.67 0.05
C LYS A 12 15.04 6.49 1.35
N MET A 13 13.89 7.08 1.66
CA MET A 13 13.77 8.09 2.73
C MET A 13 13.23 7.53 4.04
N SER A 14 12.53 6.38 4.02
CA SER A 14 11.73 5.90 5.16
C SER A 14 12.23 4.56 5.71
N HIS A 15 12.34 4.49 7.05
CA HIS A 15 12.63 3.23 7.78
C HIS A 15 11.38 2.36 7.97
N ARG A 16 10.24 3.02 8.17
CA ARG A 16 8.91 2.41 8.30
C ARG A 16 7.98 3.03 7.28
N VAL A 17 7.10 2.22 6.73
CA VAL A 17 6.24 2.57 5.59
C VAL A 17 4.82 2.18 5.94
N ALA A 18 3.87 3.05 5.63
CA ALA A 18 2.44 2.78 5.69
C ALA A 18 1.83 3.04 4.31
N VAL A 19 1.10 2.08 3.78
CA VAL A 19 0.41 2.16 2.49
C VAL A 19 -1.03 2.57 2.74
N LEU A 20 -1.46 3.68 2.15
CA LEU A 20 -2.80 4.23 2.33
C LEU A 20 -3.68 3.95 1.10
N TYR A 21 -4.95 3.63 1.33
CA TYR A 21 -5.99 3.58 0.32
C TYR A 21 -7.30 4.09 0.89
N LEU A 22 -7.96 5.04 0.21
CA LEU A 22 -9.22 5.66 0.63
C LEU A 22 -9.27 6.09 2.12
N GLY A 23 -8.17 6.69 2.59
CA GLY A 23 -8.06 7.18 3.97
C GLY A 23 -7.85 6.09 5.03
N GLN A 24 -7.55 4.87 4.62
CA GLN A 24 -7.31 3.72 5.50
C GLN A 24 -5.90 3.16 5.25
N ILE A 25 -5.22 2.69 6.30
CA ILE A 25 -3.90 2.05 6.18
C ILE A 25 -4.11 0.61 5.77
N MET A 26 -3.66 0.21 4.59
CA MET A 26 -3.78 -1.17 4.09
C MET A 26 -2.67 -2.07 4.61
N GLU A 27 -1.46 -1.53 4.76
CA GLU A 27 -0.29 -2.27 5.22
C GLU A 27 0.71 -1.31 5.86
N MET A 28 1.33 -1.73 6.96
CA MET A 28 2.35 -0.96 7.66
C MET A 28 3.47 -1.86 8.16
N GLY A 29 4.72 -1.50 7.94
CA GLY A 29 5.85 -2.29 8.38
C GLY A 29 7.18 -1.56 8.29
N SER A 30 8.27 -2.28 8.53
CA SER A 30 9.58 -1.85 8.07
C SER A 30 9.59 -1.71 6.56
N ARG A 31 10.51 -0.89 6.03
CA ARG A 31 10.73 -0.76 4.58
C ARG A 31 10.86 -2.12 3.90
N ARG A 32 11.65 -3.01 4.49
CA ARG A 32 11.90 -4.36 3.96
C ARG A 32 10.60 -5.18 3.86
N GLN A 33 9.82 -5.18 4.94
CA GLN A 33 8.54 -5.90 4.99
C GLN A 33 7.58 -5.43 3.90
N VAL A 34 7.45 -4.11 3.70
CA VAL A 34 6.50 -3.55 2.73
C VAL A 34 6.98 -3.68 1.29
N PHE A 35 8.27 -3.46 1.00
CA PHE A 35 8.79 -3.45 -0.38
C PHE A 35 9.25 -4.83 -0.89
N GLU A 36 9.86 -5.66 -0.05
CA GLU A 36 10.42 -6.96 -0.46
C GLU A 36 9.44 -8.11 -0.22
N THR A 37 8.64 -8.05 0.85
CA THR A 37 7.69 -9.10 1.23
C THR A 37 6.26 -8.56 1.49
N PRO A 38 5.67 -7.80 0.54
CA PRO A 38 4.34 -7.24 0.71
C PRO A 38 3.29 -8.33 0.89
N THR A 39 2.43 -8.18 1.90
CA THR A 39 1.40 -9.19 2.21
C THR A 39 0.02 -8.80 1.69
N HIS A 40 -0.39 -7.54 1.86
CA HIS A 40 -1.72 -7.11 1.46
C HIS A 40 -1.85 -7.05 -0.07
N ASP A 41 -2.96 -7.53 -0.62
CA ASP A 41 -3.18 -7.61 -2.08
C ASP A 41 -3.04 -6.24 -2.76
N TYR A 42 -3.60 -5.19 -2.14
CA TYR A 42 -3.46 -3.82 -2.63
C TYR A 42 -1.99 -3.38 -2.74
N THR A 43 -1.17 -3.64 -1.72
CA THR A 43 0.26 -3.30 -1.72
C THR A 43 1.02 -4.06 -2.80
N ARG A 44 0.73 -5.37 -2.96
CA ARG A 44 1.32 -6.19 -4.03
C ARG A 44 1.01 -5.63 -5.41
N ARG A 45 -0.24 -5.23 -5.66
CA ARG A 45 -0.64 -4.62 -6.94
C ARG A 45 0.05 -3.27 -7.14
N LEU A 46 0.07 -2.40 -6.13
CA LEU A 46 0.74 -1.10 -6.18
C LEU A 46 2.23 -1.25 -6.54
N LEU A 47 2.93 -2.17 -5.88
CA LEU A 47 4.35 -2.42 -6.15
C LEU A 47 4.60 -3.10 -7.50
N SER A 48 3.64 -3.86 -8.04
CA SER A 48 3.76 -4.44 -9.38
C SER A 48 3.77 -3.37 -10.48
N ALA A 49 3.19 -2.21 -10.22
CA ALA A 49 3.17 -1.06 -11.12
C ALA A 49 4.44 -0.19 -11.05
N VAL A 50 5.33 -0.43 -10.07
CA VAL A 50 6.60 0.32 -9.96
C VAL A 50 7.56 -0.13 -11.06
N PRO A 51 8.09 0.80 -11.88
CA PRO A 51 9.04 0.46 -12.96
C PRO A 51 10.33 -0.16 -12.41
N VAL A 52 10.85 -1.15 -13.12
CA VAL A 52 12.19 -1.70 -12.85
C VAL A 52 13.21 -0.92 -13.68
N ALA A 53 14.34 -0.56 -13.07
CA ALA A 53 15.39 0.21 -13.76
C ALA A 53 16.09 -0.58 -14.87
N ASP A 54 16.09 -1.92 -14.78
CA ASP A 54 16.68 -2.80 -15.76
C ASP A 54 15.72 -3.00 -16.95
N PRO A 55 16.07 -2.54 -18.16
CA PRO A 55 15.21 -2.65 -19.34
C PRO A 55 15.05 -4.09 -19.86
N THR A 56 15.85 -5.03 -19.37
CA THR A 56 15.75 -6.46 -19.74
C THR A 56 14.72 -7.21 -18.90
N ILE A 57 14.25 -6.62 -17.80
CA ILE A 57 13.27 -7.23 -16.89
C ILE A 57 11.86 -6.75 -17.26
N GLU A 58 11.11 -7.59 -17.98
CA GLU A 58 9.70 -7.36 -18.23
C GLU A 58 8.87 -7.76 -16.99
N ARG A 59 8.34 -6.77 -16.24
CA ARG A 59 7.33 -7.05 -15.22
C ARG A 59 5.96 -7.17 -15.87
N ARG A 60 5.22 -8.24 -15.54
CA ARG A 60 3.78 -8.27 -15.75
C ARG A 60 3.14 -7.24 -14.81
N ILE A 61 2.74 -6.11 -15.37
CA ILE A 61 1.93 -5.12 -14.66
C ILE A 61 0.58 -5.78 -14.42
N ALA A 62 0.31 -6.15 -13.17
CA ALA A 62 -1.06 -6.45 -12.78
C ALA A 62 -1.76 -5.10 -12.66
N MET A 63 -2.47 -4.69 -13.71
CA MET A 63 -3.28 -3.48 -13.63
C MET A 63 -4.23 -3.62 -12.44
N ILE A 64 -4.31 -2.58 -11.62
CA ILE A 64 -5.36 -2.47 -10.63
C ILE A 64 -6.65 -2.25 -11.43
N GLU A 65 -7.43 -3.32 -11.62
CA GLU A 65 -8.73 -3.23 -12.28
C GLU A 65 -9.73 -2.50 -11.36
N GLY A 66 -10.46 -1.53 -11.91
CA GLY A 66 -11.52 -0.78 -11.23
C GLY A 66 -11.30 0.74 -11.22
N GLU A 67 -12.39 1.50 -11.13
CA GLU A 67 -12.33 2.94 -10.87
C GLU A 67 -11.95 3.20 -9.40
N ILE A 68 -11.15 4.24 -9.16
CA ILE A 68 -10.88 4.70 -7.78
C ILE A 68 -12.19 5.22 -7.20
N PRO A 69 -12.70 4.66 -6.08
CA PRO A 69 -13.93 5.13 -5.46
C PRO A 69 -13.82 6.58 -5.00
N ASN A 70 -14.93 7.32 -5.05
CA ASN A 70 -14.97 8.69 -4.55
C ASN A 70 -14.82 8.69 -3.01
N PRO A 71 -13.79 9.36 -2.45
CA PRO A 71 -13.61 9.45 -1.00
C PRO A 71 -14.60 10.42 -0.33
N VAL A 72 -15.32 11.25 -1.10
CA VAL A 72 -16.31 12.21 -0.59
C VAL A 72 -17.58 11.48 -0.18
N ARG A 73 -17.91 11.53 1.11
CA ARG A 73 -19.11 10.95 1.69
C ARG A 73 -20.10 12.02 2.17
N ARG A 74 -21.35 11.62 2.35
CA ARG A 74 -22.38 12.49 2.95
C ARG A 74 -22.15 12.60 4.45
N VAL A 75 -22.62 13.69 5.06
CA VAL A 75 -22.65 13.82 6.52
C VAL A 75 -23.53 12.70 7.11
N GLY A 76 -23.00 11.95 8.08
CA GLY A 76 -23.67 10.78 8.68
C GLY A 76 -23.38 9.43 7.98
N ASP A 77 -22.63 9.43 6.88
CA ASP A 77 -22.12 8.22 6.21
C ASP A 77 -20.63 8.05 6.57
N GLU A 78 -20.35 7.58 7.78
CA GLU A 78 -18.99 7.38 8.26
C GLU A 78 -18.39 6.07 7.72
N PRO A 79 -17.12 6.06 7.26
CA PRO A 79 -16.47 4.81 6.87
C PRO A 79 -16.35 3.85 8.05
N ALA A 80 -16.55 2.56 7.79
CA ALA A 80 -16.03 1.52 8.67
C ALA A 80 -14.50 1.64 8.74
N ILE A 81 -13.98 1.77 9.97
CA ILE A 81 -12.53 1.77 10.21
C ILE A 81 -12.05 0.33 10.16
N LEU A 82 -11.13 0.04 9.23
CA LEU A 82 -10.56 -1.29 9.11
C LEU A 82 -9.67 -1.59 10.32
N ALA A 83 -9.91 -2.74 10.95
CA ALA A 83 -9.02 -3.25 11.99
C ALA A 83 -7.72 -3.75 11.36
N HIS A 84 -6.61 -3.62 12.09
CA HIS A 84 -5.30 -4.13 11.68
C HIS A 84 -4.96 -5.42 12.40
N GLU A 85 -4.33 -6.33 11.67
CA GLU A 85 -3.74 -7.57 12.20
C GLU A 85 -2.23 -7.51 12.09
N GLU A 86 -1.53 -7.82 13.18
CA GLU A 86 -0.08 -7.98 13.18
C GLU A 86 0.26 -9.39 12.68
N ILE A 87 0.88 -9.48 11.50
CA ILE A 87 1.24 -10.75 10.86
C ILE A 87 2.67 -11.17 11.17
N ASN A 88 3.53 -10.21 11.50
CA ASN A 88 4.91 -10.39 11.96
C ASN A 88 5.24 -9.20 12.88
N PRO A 89 6.27 -9.29 13.75
CA PRO A 89 6.65 -8.18 14.61
C PRO A 89 6.80 -6.85 13.85
N GLY A 90 5.95 -5.89 14.20
CA GLY A 90 5.91 -4.55 13.60
C GLY A 90 5.30 -4.46 12.20
N HIS A 91 4.74 -5.55 11.66
CA HIS A 91 4.11 -5.64 10.32
C HIS A 91 2.62 -5.90 10.44
N PHE A 92 1.83 -4.91 10.03
CA PHE A 92 0.39 -4.90 10.15
C PHE A 92 -0.28 -4.85 8.78
N ILE A 93 -1.39 -5.55 8.62
CA ILE A 93 -2.27 -5.45 7.44
C ILE A 93 -3.68 -5.09 7.87
N ALA A 94 -4.41 -4.36 7.02
CA ALA A 94 -5.84 -4.21 7.21
C ALA A 94 -6.54 -5.57 7.02
N LYS A 95 -7.49 -5.87 7.90
CA LYS A 95 -8.41 -6.98 7.69
C LYS A 95 -9.35 -6.60 6.54
N SER A 96 -9.50 -7.49 5.56
CA SER A 96 -10.53 -7.36 4.53
C SER A 96 -11.88 -7.18 5.20
N ALA A 97 -12.63 -6.15 4.79
CA ALA A 97 -14.01 -5.94 5.21
C ALA A 97 -14.92 -7.04 4.65
#